data_AF-A0A166CXC4-F1
#
_entry.id   AF-A0A166CXC4-F1
#
_cell.length_a   1.000
_cell.length_b   1.000
_cell.length_c   1.000
_cell.angle_alpha   90.00
_cell.angle_beta   90.00
_cell.angle_gamma   90.00
#
_symmetry.space_group_name_H-M   'P 1'
#
loop_
_entity.id
_entity.type
_entity.pdbx_description
1 polymer ?
#
loop_
_entity_poly.entity_id
_entity_poly.type
_entity_poly.pdbx_seq_one_letter_code
_entity_poly.pdbx_strand_id
1 'polypeptide(L)'
;MQPLCFPDQILMDELVEHYFANINIFTPILHRPTFENDLRSYLHLRERNFGCVVLLVCALGSRFTDDRRVLVDGDQTRQSSGWKWFIQTQIFNDATLLTTTWHLHVLQAACLATLYTSDVSSIHAWMLVGAGIRFAVDIGAHKRRAYGTKPALEDELYKRSFWTLVYFDRTLSANMGRPCSIQEEDFDLEMPLCCDDEYLTHEGPEQAAQQPSLLSYFMCSLKLSQIQGLTLRTVYASTKARVHYNFQGEEWMTRTVAHLDSLLNSWTNSVPDHLRWDPKRVDDVFFSQSAQLHLQYRSVQIMIHRPFIASRGLKPLPALSLAICTNAARSIARLAGALQERTPQRLSALDVFMWTLGVSAIVLLIGIGNARLSNVTIDRKGTMADVELLLSIFRERKERWPSAIRLLGLLEYFKSLGEAGDEERAATQRKRPYYADFSPDPPPHYPDITSDSSALPPSHVPGPLSDIDWSALLGSGSAGSSAVAEGTDPILDGPISQSIGAVFGNVDFGALFGLGDTGSEDGRSREAGRAWISGQRNCQACLSIWG
;
A
#
# COMPACT_ATOMS: atom_id res chain seq x y z
N MET A 1 8.65 -35.80 3.45
CA MET A 1 8.17 -34.73 2.55
C MET A 1 8.22 -35.23 1.12
N GLN A 2 7.30 -34.81 0.24
CA GLN A 2 7.34 -35.19 -1.17
C GLN A 2 8.59 -34.59 -1.86
N PRO A 3 9.19 -35.28 -2.83
CA PRO A 3 10.29 -34.74 -3.63
C PRO A 3 9.85 -33.50 -4.43
N LEU A 4 10.75 -32.52 -4.57
CA LEU A 4 10.53 -31.37 -5.43
C LEU A 4 10.65 -31.76 -6.91
N CYS A 5 9.71 -31.28 -7.72
CA CYS A 5 9.69 -31.43 -9.17
C CYS A 5 10.11 -30.12 -9.83
N PHE A 6 11.28 -30.12 -10.46
CA PHE A 6 11.88 -28.99 -11.16
C PHE A 6 11.52 -28.99 -12.65
N PRO A 7 11.57 -27.83 -13.34
CA PRO A 7 11.53 -27.78 -14.80
C PRO A 7 12.69 -28.56 -15.43
N ASP A 8 12.56 -28.90 -16.72
CA ASP A 8 13.73 -29.34 -17.49
C ASP A 8 14.80 -28.25 -17.53
N GLN A 9 16.07 -28.64 -17.70
CA GLN A 9 17.21 -27.73 -17.57
C GLN A 9 17.10 -26.50 -18.50
N ILE A 10 16.66 -26.69 -19.75
CA ILE A 10 16.54 -25.60 -20.73
C ILE A 10 15.51 -24.58 -20.25
N LEU A 11 14.33 -25.06 -19.83
CA LEU A 11 13.30 -24.19 -19.28
C LEU A 11 13.76 -23.54 -17.97
N MET A 12 14.46 -24.26 -17.11
CA MET A 12 14.98 -23.72 -15.85
C MET A 12 15.93 -22.54 -16.09
N ASP A 13 16.87 -22.68 -17.01
CA ASP A 13 17.86 -21.64 -17.33
C ASP A 13 17.19 -20.39 -17.91
N GLU A 14 16.21 -20.56 -18.80
CA GLU A 14 15.39 -19.46 -19.34
C GLU A 14 14.66 -18.68 -18.22
N LEU A 15 14.01 -19.40 -17.31
CA LEU A 15 13.24 -18.79 -16.22
C LEU A 15 14.13 -18.08 -15.20
N VAL A 16 15.31 -18.64 -14.91
CA VAL A 16 16.32 -18.00 -14.06
C VAL A 16 16.77 -16.69 -14.67
N GLU A 17 17.05 -16.64 -15.98
CA GLU A 17 17.41 -15.40 -16.67
C GLU A 17 16.28 -14.37 -16.58
N HIS A 18 15.03 -14.79 -16.83
CA HIS A 18 13.88 -13.92 -16.71
C HIS A 18 13.71 -13.31 -15.31
N TYR A 19 13.93 -14.10 -14.26
CA TYR A 19 13.89 -13.59 -12.88
C TYR A 19 14.98 -12.54 -12.64
N PHE A 20 16.24 -12.80 -13.00
CA PHE A 20 17.32 -11.85 -12.76
C PHE A 20 17.18 -10.58 -13.60
N ALA A 21 16.77 -10.69 -14.86
CA ALA A 21 16.63 -9.56 -15.77
C ALA A 21 15.43 -8.64 -15.48
N ASN A 22 14.37 -9.17 -14.85
CA ASN A 22 13.11 -8.45 -14.68
C ASN A 22 12.67 -8.23 -13.24
N ILE A 23 13.11 -9.03 -12.27
CA ILE A 23 12.66 -8.93 -10.86
C ILE A 23 13.81 -8.58 -9.93
N ASN A 24 14.93 -9.32 -9.98
CA ASN A 24 16.03 -9.14 -9.03
C ASN A 24 16.65 -7.73 -9.11
N ILE A 25 16.59 -7.08 -10.27
CA ILE A 25 17.02 -5.67 -10.45
C ILE A 25 16.19 -4.65 -9.63
N PHE A 26 14.98 -5.02 -9.20
CA PHE A 26 14.12 -4.15 -8.37
C PHE A 26 14.12 -4.62 -6.91
N THR A 27 14.13 -5.92 -6.69
CA THR A 27 14.15 -6.56 -5.37
C THR A 27 15.32 -7.54 -5.30
N PRO A 28 16.53 -7.08 -4.93
CA PRO A 28 17.77 -7.83 -5.03
C PRO A 28 17.91 -8.86 -3.89
N ILE A 29 16.99 -9.82 -3.82
CA ILE A 29 16.94 -10.85 -2.77
C ILE A 29 18.13 -11.83 -2.89
N LEU A 30 18.53 -12.12 -4.13
CA LEU A 30 19.55 -13.11 -4.46
C LEU A 30 20.79 -12.43 -5.02
N HIS A 31 21.96 -12.94 -4.64
CA HIS A 31 23.23 -12.62 -5.27
C HIS A 31 23.43 -13.56 -6.47
N ARG A 32 23.36 -13.02 -7.70
CA ARG A 32 23.33 -13.82 -8.93
C ARG A 32 24.50 -14.81 -9.06
N PRO A 33 25.77 -14.40 -8.85
CA PRO A 33 26.91 -15.32 -8.94
C PRO A 33 26.83 -16.51 -7.97
N THR A 34 26.39 -16.27 -6.73
CA THR A 34 26.23 -17.33 -5.71
C THR A 34 25.10 -18.28 -6.08
N PHE A 35 23.93 -17.74 -6.44
CA PHE A 35 22.79 -18.55 -6.84
C PHE A 35 23.12 -19.46 -8.03
N GLU A 36 23.74 -18.92 -9.07
CA GLU A 36 24.12 -19.72 -10.26
C GLU A 36 25.19 -20.77 -9.93
N ASN A 37 26.13 -20.46 -9.04
CA ASN A 37 27.12 -21.44 -8.58
C ASN A 37 26.47 -22.58 -7.78
N ASP A 38 25.55 -22.25 -6.88
CA ASP A 38 24.82 -23.23 -6.08
C ASP A 38 23.91 -24.09 -6.95
N LEU A 39 23.28 -23.49 -7.96
CA LEU A 39 22.49 -24.21 -8.97
C LEU A 39 23.35 -25.19 -9.77
N ARG A 40 24.51 -24.73 -10.29
CA ARG A 40 25.50 -25.56 -11.02
C ARG A 40 26.07 -26.69 -10.17
N SER A 41 26.17 -26.50 -8.85
CA SER A 41 26.61 -27.53 -7.91
C SER A 41 25.50 -28.55 -7.55
N TYR A 42 24.31 -28.43 -8.16
CA TYR A 42 23.13 -29.24 -7.83
C TYR A 42 22.72 -29.12 -6.36
N LEU A 43 22.94 -27.97 -5.72
CA LEU A 43 22.51 -27.77 -4.33
C LEU A 43 20.98 -27.91 -4.20
N HIS A 44 20.22 -27.53 -5.23
CA HIS A 44 18.75 -27.57 -5.23
C HIS A 44 18.16 -28.98 -5.14
N LEU A 45 18.96 -30.01 -5.47
CA LEU A 45 18.60 -31.42 -5.33
C LEU A 45 18.99 -32.00 -3.96
N ARG A 46 19.90 -31.34 -3.24
CA ARG A 46 20.50 -31.82 -1.99
C ARG A 46 19.96 -31.07 -0.76
N GLU A 47 19.63 -29.80 -0.93
CA GLU A 47 19.16 -28.90 0.12
C GLU A 47 17.78 -28.37 -0.26
N ARG A 48 16.79 -28.68 0.58
CA ARG A 48 15.37 -28.47 0.27
C ARG A 48 15.00 -27.00 0.20
N ASN A 49 15.54 -26.16 1.09
CA ASN A 49 15.19 -24.74 1.16
C ASN A 49 15.71 -23.99 -0.08
N PHE A 50 16.93 -24.28 -0.52
CA PHE A 50 17.47 -23.80 -1.78
C PHE A 50 16.67 -24.36 -2.97
N GLY A 51 16.24 -25.62 -2.92
CA GLY A 51 15.28 -26.16 -3.88
C GLY A 51 13.99 -25.33 -3.97
N CYS A 52 13.44 -24.90 -2.83
CA CYS A 52 12.29 -23.98 -2.79
C CYS A 52 12.64 -22.61 -3.39
N VAL A 53 13.82 -22.05 -3.10
CA VAL A 53 14.30 -20.80 -3.72
C VAL A 53 14.32 -20.94 -5.25
N VAL A 54 14.91 -22.01 -5.79
CA VAL A 54 14.96 -22.26 -7.24
C VAL A 54 13.56 -22.39 -7.85
N LEU A 55 12.65 -23.12 -7.21
CA LEU A 55 11.27 -23.24 -7.69
C LEU A 55 10.52 -21.89 -7.68
N LEU A 56 10.77 -21.03 -6.69
CA LEU A 56 10.17 -19.70 -6.64
C LEU A 56 10.78 -18.75 -7.68
N VAL A 57 12.09 -18.84 -7.92
CA VAL A 57 12.75 -18.15 -9.04
C VAL A 57 12.12 -18.57 -10.36
N CYS A 58 11.89 -19.88 -10.58
CA CYS A 58 11.20 -20.38 -11.77
C CYS A 58 9.75 -19.89 -11.85
N ALA A 59 9.03 -19.89 -10.73
CA ALA A 59 7.64 -19.43 -10.66
C ALA A 59 7.52 -17.94 -11.03
N LEU A 60 8.43 -17.12 -10.53
CA LEU A 60 8.52 -15.69 -10.84
C LEU A 60 8.97 -15.44 -12.29
N GLY A 61 10.00 -16.15 -12.76
CA GLY A 61 10.48 -16.08 -14.15
C GLY A 61 9.42 -16.45 -15.19
N SER A 62 8.49 -17.33 -14.82
CA SER A 62 7.40 -17.79 -15.71
C SER A 62 6.46 -16.69 -16.18
N ARG A 63 6.43 -15.55 -15.48
CA ARG A 63 5.62 -14.38 -15.84
C ARG A 63 6.15 -13.66 -17.08
N PHE A 64 7.35 -13.99 -17.55
CA PHE A 64 8.04 -13.29 -18.65
C PHE A 64 8.27 -14.15 -19.89
N THR A 65 7.81 -15.40 -19.90
CA THR A 65 7.88 -16.30 -21.06
C THR A 65 6.49 -16.68 -21.55
N ASP A 66 6.36 -17.04 -22.83
CA ASP A 66 5.10 -17.54 -23.42
C ASP A 66 5.08 -19.07 -23.58
N ASP A 67 6.08 -19.77 -23.04
CA ASP A 67 6.15 -21.23 -23.05
C ASP A 67 4.99 -21.84 -22.28
N ARG A 68 4.20 -22.70 -22.94
CA ARG A 68 3.05 -23.39 -22.33
C ARG A 68 3.44 -24.36 -21.22
N ARG A 69 4.69 -24.83 -21.17
CA ARG A 69 5.21 -25.71 -20.12
C ARG A 69 5.18 -25.04 -18.75
N VAL A 70 5.06 -23.71 -18.64
CA VAL A 70 4.95 -23.03 -17.34
C VAL A 70 3.54 -23.04 -16.75
N LEU A 71 2.55 -23.45 -17.53
CA LEU A 71 1.14 -23.46 -17.15
C LEU A 71 0.74 -24.79 -16.50
N VAL A 72 -0.40 -24.78 -15.80
CA VAL A 72 -1.10 -25.99 -15.36
C VAL A 72 -1.86 -26.60 -16.54
N ASP A 73 -1.96 -27.93 -16.58
CA ASP A 73 -2.68 -28.64 -17.63
C ASP A 73 -4.15 -28.17 -17.72
N GLY A 74 -4.59 -27.86 -18.93
CA GLY A 74 -5.93 -27.35 -19.19
C GLY A 74 -6.11 -25.84 -18.97
N ASP A 75 -5.10 -25.11 -18.48
CA ASP A 75 -5.17 -23.66 -18.42
C ASP A 75 -5.13 -23.06 -19.83
N GLN A 76 -6.23 -22.39 -20.19
CA GLN A 76 -6.34 -21.59 -21.41
C GLN A 76 -5.98 -20.13 -21.15
N THR A 77 -5.98 -19.72 -19.89
CA THR A 77 -5.49 -18.42 -19.44
C THR A 77 -3.98 -18.51 -19.17
N ARG A 78 -3.28 -17.38 -19.06
CA ARG A 78 -1.84 -17.38 -18.69
C ARG A 78 -1.67 -17.17 -17.18
N GLN A 79 -2.74 -17.31 -16.40
CA GLN A 79 -2.78 -16.94 -14.99
C GLN A 79 -2.08 -17.96 -14.10
N SER A 80 -2.08 -19.25 -14.48
CA SER A 80 -1.39 -20.30 -13.74
C SER A 80 0.13 -20.36 -13.96
N SER A 81 0.71 -19.40 -14.69
CA SER A 81 2.16 -19.36 -14.95
C SER A 81 2.94 -19.50 -13.63
N GLY A 82 3.72 -20.57 -13.51
CA GLY A 82 4.57 -20.83 -12.35
C GLY A 82 3.86 -21.45 -11.14
N TRP A 83 2.54 -21.63 -11.19
CA TRP A 83 1.73 -22.11 -10.05
C TRP A 83 2.21 -23.46 -9.54
N LYS A 84 2.49 -24.40 -10.45
CA LYS A 84 2.94 -25.74 -10.10
C LYS A 84 4.27 -25.78 -9.33
N TRP A 85 5.13 -24.77 -9.48
CA TRP A 85 6.39 -24.68 -8.72
C TRP A 85 6.17 -23.98 -7.38
N PHE A 86 5.38 -22.91 -7.37
CA PHE A 86 5.00 -22.19 -6.16
C PHE A 86 4.38 -23.12 -5.10
N ILE A 87 3.37 -23.91 -5.47
CA ILE A 87 2.61 -24.74 -4.50
C ILE A 87 3.45 -25.81 -3.79
N GLN A 88 4.56 -26.25 -4.38
CA GLN A 88 5.43 -27.29 -3.81
C GLN A 88 6.29 -26.78 -2.64
N THR A 89 6.49 -25.47 -2.56
CA THR A 89 7.46 -24.86 -1.64
C THR A 89 7.00 -24.93 -0.19
N GLN A 90 5.70 -24.80 0.06
CA GLN A 90 5.06 -24.90 1.39
C GLN A 90 5.93 -24.27 2.49
N ILE A 91 6.23 -22.97 2.32
CA ILE A 91 7.09 -22.20 3.23
C ILE A 91 6.55 -22.28 4.66
N PHE A 92 7.43 -22.44 5.65
CA PHE A 92 7.10 -22.61 7.07
C PHE A 92 6.35 -23.91 7.44
N ASN A 93 6.61 -25.01 6.72
CA ASN A 93 6.21 -26.34 7.21
C ASN A 93 7.02 -26.75 8.46
N ASP A 94 6.49 -27.71 9.24
CA ASP A 94 7.09 -28.18 10.50
C ASP A 94 8.56 -28.53 10.36
N ALA A 95 8.96 -29.19 9.27
CA ALA A 95 10.34 -29.57 9.06
C ALA A 95 11.27 -28.37 8.83
N THR A 96 10.79 -27.32 8.17
CA THR A 96 11.56 -26.09 7.92
C THR A 96 11.77 -25.30 9.21
N LEU A 97 10.78 -25.29 10.10
CA LEU A 97 10.84 -24.59 11.38
C LEU A 97 11.67 -25.33 12.44
N LEU A 98 11.79 -26.66 12.32
CA LEU A 98 12.56 -27.49 13.26
C LEU A 98 14.05 -27.61 12.90
N THR A 99 14.44 -27.23 11.68
CA THR A 99 15.85 -27.29 11.24
C THR A 99 16.59 -25.98 11.52
N THR A 100 17.74 -26.07 12.19
CA THR A 100 18.63 -24.93 12.50
C THR A 100 19.67 -24.63 11.41
N THR A 101 19.51 -25.20 10.22
CA THR A 101 20.49 -25.09 9.12
C THR A 101 19.84 -24.39 7.93
N TRP A 102 20.53 -23.39 7.36
CA TRP A 102 20.12 -22.65 6.14
C TRP A 102 18.98 -21.63 6.31
N HIS A 103 18.98 -20.87 7.41
CA HIS A 103 17.98 -19.82 7.66
C HIS A 103 17.88 -18.77 6.55
N LEU A 104 18.99 -18.46 5.86
CA LEU A 104 18.99 -17.53 4.74
C LEU A 104 18.08 -17.98 3.59
N HIS A 105 18.15 -19.25 3.17
CA HIS A 105 17.32 -19.76 2.07
C HIS A 105 15.83 -19.73 2.43
N VAL A 106 15.48 -20.00 3.70
CA VAL A 106 14.10 -19.88 4.17
C VAL A 106 13.62 -18.42 4.08
N LEU A 107 14.46 -17.48 4.48
CA LEU A 107 14.15 -16.05 4.44
C LEU A 107 14.00 -15.53 3.00
N GLN A 108 14.91 -15.93 2.11
CA GLN A 108 14.84 -15.63 0.67
C GLN A 108 13.60 -16.25 0.03
N ALA A 109 13.27 -17.50 0.36
CA ALA A 109 12.06 -18.16 -0.11
C ALA A 109 10.81 -17.44 0.39
N ALA A 110 10.77 -16.94 1.63
CA ALA A 110 9.66 -16.13 2.13
C ALA A 110 9.49 -14.82 1.33
N CYS A 111 10.59 -14.15 0.96
CA CYS A 111 10.56 -12.95 0.11
C CYS A 111 10.00 -13.27 -1.29
N LEU A 112 10.55 -14.29 -1.95
CA LEU A 112 10.17 -14.69 -3.31
C LEU A 112 8.73 -15.21 -3.38
N ALA A 113 8.29 -15.95 -2.36
CA ALA A 113 6.92 -16.42 -2.27
C ALA A 113 5.95 -15.26 -1.96
N THR A 114 6.35 -14.25 -1.19
CA THR A 114 5.56 -13.01 -0.99
C THR A 114 5.40 -12.25 -2.31
N LEU A 115 6.48 -12.12 -3.08
CA LEU A 115 6.44 -11.55 -4.43
C LEU A 115 5.42 -12.29 -5.32
N TYR A 116 5.57 -13.61 -5.46
CA TYR A 116 4.70 -14.40 -6.34
C TYR A 116 3.23 -14.36 -5.89
N THR A 117 2.98 -14.42 -4.57
CA THR A 117 1.62 -14.38 -4.04
C THR A 117 0.98 -13.00 -4.14
N SER A 118 1.77 -11.92 -4.23
CA SER A 118 1.21 -10.57 -4.41
C SER A 118 0.39 -10.49 -5.69
N ASP A 119 0.89 -11.09 -6.78
CA ASP A 119 0.23 -11.17 -8.08
C ASP A 119 -1.09 -11.95 -8.05
N VAL A 120 -1.17 -12.97 -7.19
CA VAL A 120 -2.31 -13.88 -7.08
C VAL A 120 -3.35 -13.32 -6.11
N SER A 121 -2.88 -12.98 -4.90
CA SER A 121 -3.70 -12.58 -3.76
C SER A 121 -2.89 -11.78 -2.74
N SER A 122 -3.18 -10.48 -2.66
CA SER A 122 -2.62 -9.56 -1.65
C SER A 122 -2.83 -10.02 -0.20
N ILE A 123 -3.94 -10.70 0.11
CA ILE A 123 -4.21 -11.22 1.46
C ILE A 123 -3.19 -12.29 1.86
N HIS A 124 -3.00 -13.31 1.02
CA HIS A 124 -1.99 -14.34 1.23
C HIS A 124 -0.56 -13.75 1.27
N ALA A 125 -0.24 -12.80 0.39
CA ALA A 125 1.05 -12.11 0.42
C ALA A 125 1.28 -11.39 1.75
N TRP A 126 0.27 -10.69 2.27
CA TRP A 126 0.33 -10.00 3.55
C TRP A 126 0.50 -10.97 4.74
N MET A 127 -0.16 -12.14 4.70
CA MET A 127 0.06 -13.17 5.72
C MET A 127 1.47 -13.74 5.66
N LEU A 128 1.97 -14.00 4.44
CA LEU A 128 3.27 -14.60 4.22
C LEU A 128 4.42 -13.66 4.59
N VAL A 129 4.32 -12.37 4.27
CA VAL A 129 5.31 -11.38 4.71
C VAL A 129 5.34 -11.24 6.22
N GLY A 130 4.18 -11.26 6.89
CA GLY A 130 4.10 -11.24 8.35
C GLY A 130 4.70 -12.49 9.00
N ALA A 131 4.54 -13.66 8.37
CA ALA A 131 5.24 -14.89 8.79
C ALA A 131 6.76 -14.79 8.56
N GLY A 132 7.19 -14.24 7.42
CA GLY A 132 8.59 -13.97 7.11
C GLY A 132 9.26 -13.02 8.10
N ILE A 133 8.57 -11.95 8.50
CA ILE A 133 9.05 -11.02 9.53
C ILE A 133 9.23 -11.73 10.86
N ARG A 134 8.22 -12.51 11.30
CA ARG A 134 8.33 -13.28 12.56
C ARG A 134 9.49 -14.25 12.53
N PHE A 135 9.71 -14.94 11.42
CA PHE A 135 10.87 -15.82 11.24
C PHE A 135 12.19 -15.04 11.27
N ALA A 136 12.26 -13.87 10.60
CA ALA A 136 13.45 -13.00 10.65
C ALA A 136 13.75 -12.51 12.07
N VAL A 137 12.71 -12.27 12.88
CA VAL A 137 12.85 -11.92 14.29
C VAL A 137 13.38 -13.10 15.10
N ASP A 138 12.81 -14.29 14.92
CA ASP A 138 13.21 -15.52 15.59
C ASP A 138 14.70 -15.85 15.40
N ILE A 139 15.19 -15.77 14.16
CA ILE A 139 16.60 -16.04 13.84
C ILE A 139 17.55 -14.86 14.13
N GLY A 140 17.03 -13.72 14.61
CA GLY A 140 17.82 -12.54 14.93
C GLY A 140 18.29 -11.70 13.73
N ALA A 141 17.73 -11.91 12.52
CA ALA A 141 18.12 -11.17 11.31
C ALA A 141 17.76 -9.67 11.34
N HIS A 142 16.87 -9.27 12.25
CA HIS A 142 16.49 -7.88 12.51
C HIS A 142 17.52 -7.09 13.35
N LYS A 143 18.51 -7.77 13.94
CA LYS A 143 19.48 -7.16 14.85
C LYS A 143 20.77 -6.80 14.15
N ARG A 144 21.40 -5.70 14.58
CA ARG A 144 22.78 -5.39 14.25
C ARG A 144 23.71 -6.44 14.85
N ARG A 145 24.59 -7.03 14.03
CA ARG A 145 25.64 -7.93 14.53
C ARG A 145 26.70 -7.11 15.30
N ALA A 146 27.07 -7.57 16.50
CA ALA A 146 28.11 -6.93 17.31
C ALA A 146 29.51 -7.12 16.69
N TYR A 147 30.30 -6.05 16.69
CA TYR A 147 31.68 -5.84 16.21
C TYR A 147 32.54 -7.07 15.78
N GLY A 148 33.27 -6.92 14.67
CA GLY A 148 34.62 -7.51 14.52
C GLY A 148 34.93 -8.33 13.27
N THR A 149 33.98 -8.53 12.35
CA THR A 149 34.23 -9.25 11.09
C THR A 149 33.82 -8.37 9.90
N LYS A 150 34.61 -8.41 8.82
CA LYS A 150 34.20 -7.79 7.54
C LYS A 150 32.80 -8.32 7.18
N PRO A 151 31.88 -7.50 6.63
CA PRO A 151 30.57 -7.97 6.22
C PRO A 151 30.75 -9.16 5.28
N ALA A 152 30.30 -10.34 5.70
CA ALA A 152 30.30 -11.49 4.81
C ALA A 152 29.23 -11.26 3.74
N LEU A 153 29.43 -11.80 2.53
CA LEU A 153 28.39 -11.82 1.50
C LEU A 153 27.04 -12.32 2.05
N GLU A 154 27.07 -13.32 2.94
CA GLU A 154 25.89 -13.84 3.62
C GLU A 154 25.19 -12.79 4.50
N ASP A 155 25.94 -11.91 5.18
CA ASP A 155 25.37 -10.83 6.00
C ASP A 155 24.57 -9.86 5.15
N GLU A 156 25.12 -9.48 3.98
CA GLU A 156 24.41 -8.62 3.04
C GLU A 156 23.15 -9.30 2.50
N LEU A 157 23.17 -10.62 2.26
CA LEU A 157 21.98 -11.35 1.83
C LEU A 157 20.89 -11.42 2.91
N TYR A 158 21.26 -11.55 4.19
CA TYR A 158 20.31 -11.40 5.30
C TYR A 158 19.71 -9.99 5.34
N LYS A 159 20.54 -8.94 5.20
CA LYS A 159 20.05 -7.54 5.15
C LYS A 159 19.09 -7.32 3.99
N ARG A 160 19.47 -7.72 2.77
CA ARG A 160 18.63 -7.58 1.58
C ARG A 160 17.29 -8.30 1.77
N SER A 161 17.30 -9.51 2.32
CA SER A 161 16.08 -10.29 2.59
C SER A 161 15.21 -9.65 3.67
N PHE A 162 15.78 -9.25 4.81
CA PHE A 162 15.04 -8.60 5.89
C PHE A 162 14.39 -7.28 5.43
N TRP A 163 15.16 -6.40 4.78
CA TRP A 163 14.64 -5.14 4.27
C TRP A 163 13.61 -5.32 3.16
N THR A 164 13.71 -6.40 2.37
CA THR A 164 12.67 -6.76 1.40
C THR A 164 11.35 -7.11 2.09
N LEU A 165 11.39 -7.88 3.19
CA LEU A 165 10.19 -8.18 3.99
C LEU A 165 9.59 -6.91 4.60
N VAL A 166 10.41 -6.03 5.17
CA VAL A 166 9.96 -4.75 5.73
C VAL A 166 9.29 -3.88 4.65
N TYR A 167 9.89 -3.81 3.45
CA TYR A 167 9.32 -3.09 2.31
C TYR A 167 7.94 -3.65 1.92
N PHE A 168 7.81 -4.97 1.79
CA PHE A 168 6.54 -5.60 1.42
C PHE A 168 5.47 -5.46 2.50
N ASP A 169 5.82 -5.63 3.77
CA ASP A 169 4.89 -5.49 4.89
C ASP A 169 4.30 -4.08 4.91
N ARG A 170 5.12 -3.04 4.77
CA ARG A 170 4.66 -1.65 4.69
C ARG A 170 3.78 -1.41 3.48
N THR A 171 4.18 -1.93 2.33
CA THR A 171 3.47 -1.63 1.08
C THR A 171 2.13 -2.35 0.99
N LEU A 172 2.10 -3.63 1.35
CA LEU A 172 0.85 -4.41 1.43
C LEU A 172 -0.07 -3.86 2.51
N SER A 173 0.47 -3.50 3.69
CA SER A 173 -0.29 -2.88 4.77
C SER A 173 -0.94 -1.56 4.33
N ALA A 174 -0.20 -0.69 3.63
CA ALA A 174 -0.73 0.56 3.08
C ALA A 174 -1.83 0.34 2.03
N ASN A 175 -1.67 -0.67 1.18
CA ASN A 175 -2.64 -0.98 0.14
C ASN A 175 -3.94 -1.56 0.72
N MET A 176 -3.84 -2.26 1.85
CA MET A 176 -4.96 -2.98 2.47
C MET A 176 -5.57 -2.27 3.69
N GLY A 177 -5.05 -1.10 4.09
CA GLY A 177 -5.51 -0.39 5.29
C GLY A 177 -5.15 -1.09 6.60
N ARG A 178 -4.12 -1.95 6.59
CA ARG A 178 -3.72 -2.76 7.75
C ARG A 178 -2.52 -2.14 8.47
N PRO A 179 -2.30 -2.46 9.76
CA PRO A 179 -1.06 -2.12 10.45
C PRO A 179 0.10 -3.00 9.95
N CYS A 180 1.30 -2.43 9.93
CA CYS A 180 2.54 -3.17 9.70
C CYS A 180 2.82 -4.17 10.84
N SER A 181 3.44 -5.29 10.49
CA SER A 181 3.84 -6.35 11.44
C SER A 181 5.03 -5.94 12.30
N ILE A 182 5.89 -5.05 11.80
CA ILE A 182 7.08 -4.55 12.49
C ILE A 182 7.19 -3.02 12.34
N GLN A 183 7.57 -2.34 13.42
CA GLN A 183 7.80 -0.88 13.47
C GLN A 183 9.29 -0.57 13.40
N GLU A 184 9.64 0.70 13.12
CA GLU A 184 11.05 1.15 13.06
C GLU A 184 11.80 0.94 14.39
N GLU A 185 11.10 0.97 15.53
CA GLU A 185 11.71 0.76 16.86
C GLU A 185 11.99 -0.71 17.20
N ASP A 186 11.47 -1.64 16.41
CA ASP A 186 11.57 -3.09 16.69
C ASP A 186 12.86 -3.72 16.11
N PHE A 187 13.65 -2.97 15.33
CA PHE A 187 14.88 -3.45 14.70
C PHE A 187 15.95 -2.36 14.62
N ASP A 188 17.22 -2.76 14.60
CA ASP A 188 18.38 -1.87 14.52
C ASP A 188 19.35 -2.24 13.39
N LEU A 189 18.91 -3.11 12.46
CA LEU A 189 19.67 -3.51 11.30
C LEU A 189 19.93 -2.34 10.33
N GLU A 190 21.18 -2.16 9.94
CA GLU A 190 21.56 -1.16 8.93
C GLU A 190 21.00 -1.50 7.54
N MET A 191 20.81 -0.46 6.71
CA MET A 191 20.41 -0.66 5.31
C MET A 191 21.48 -1.46 4.53
N PRO A 192 21.10 -2.19 3.46
CA PRO A 192 22.04 -2.94 2.63
C PRO A 192 23.10 -2.04 1.98
N LEU A 193 24.21 -2.64 1.56
CA LEU A 193 25.21 -1.93 0.76
C LEU A 193 24.67 -1.62 -0.64
N CYS A 194 24.94 -0.41 -1.13
CA CYS A 194 24.67 -0.03 -2.50
C CYS A 194 25.80 -0.52 -3.42
N CYS A 195 25.91 -1.83 -3.61
CA CYS A 195 26.98 -2.49 -4.35
C CYS A 195 26.40 -3.59 -5.24
N ASP A 196 26.67 -3.52 -6.54
CA ASP A 196 26.23 -4.53 -7.50
C ASP A 196 26.90 -5.86 -7.23
N ASP A 197 26.21 -6.94 -7.60
CA ASP A 197 26.62 -8.31 -7.30
C ASP A 197 28.01 -8.64 -7.88
N GLU A 198 28.35 -8.11 -9.06
CA GLU A 198 29.66 -8.33 -9.69
C GLU A 198 30.84 -7.77 -8.88
N TYR A 199 30.58 -6.82 -7.99
CA TYR A 199 31.58 -6.17 -7.14
C TYR A 199 31.47 -6.56 -5.67
N LEU A 200 30.50 -7.40 -5.29
CA LEU A 200 30.31 -7.86 -3.92
C LEU A 200 31.07 -9.18 -3.70
N THR A 201 32.38 -9.08 -3.45
CA THR A 201 33.24 -10.25 -3.28
C THR A 201 33.32 -10.69 -1.81
N HIS A 202 33.86 -11.88 -1.55
CA HIS A 202 34.14 -12.36 -0.19
C HIS A 202 35.18 -11.49 0.55
N GLU A 203 35.97 -10.70 -0.18
CA GLU A 203 37.01 -9.83 0.39
C GLU A 203 36.49 -8.43 0.75
N GLY A 204 35.35 -8.04 0.18
CA GLY A 204 34.63 -6.79 0.42
C GLY A 204 33.99 -6.22 -0.87
N PRO A 205 33.28 -5.09 -0.77
CA PRO A 205 32.76 -4.38 -1.94
C PRO A 205 33.90 -3.68 -2.71
N GLU A 206 33.94 -3.87 -4.03
CA GLU A 206 34.97 -3.31 -4.93
C GLU A 206 34.44 -2.26 -5.92
N GLN A 207 33.15 -1.88 -5.79
CA GLN A 207 32.52 -0.95 -6.73
C GLN A 207 33.13 0.45 -6.64
N ALA A 208 33.52 1.00 -7.79
CA ALA A 208 34.05 2.35 -7.86
C ALA A 208 33.01 3.38 -7.41
N ALA A 209 33.41 4.34 -6.58
CA ALA A 209 32.49 5.32 -5.98
C ALA A 209 31.68 6.15 -7.00
N GLN A 210 32.15 6.30 -8.24
CA GLN A 210 31.44 7.04 -9.29
C GLN A 210 30.57 6.16 -10.20
N GLN A 211 30.59 4.83 -10.04
CA GLN A 211 29.82 3.93 -10.89
C GLN A 211 28.37 3.79 -10.39
N PRO A 212 27.36 4.09 -11.23
CA PRO A 212 25.96 3.85 -10.89
C PRO A 212 25.70 2.38 -10.53
N SER A 213 25.04 2.15 -9.40
CA SER A 213 24.62 0.80 -8.97
C SER A 213 23.15 0.55 -9.26
N LEU A 214 22.82 -0.68 -9.69
CA LEU A 214 21.44 -1.18 -9.79
C LEU A 214 20.74 -1.21 -8.42
N LEU A 215 21.48 -1.44 -7.33
CA LEU A 215 20.93 -1.43 -5.98
C LEU A 215 20.54 -0.04 -5.49
N SER A 216 20.96 1.02 -6.17
CA SER A 216 20.54 2.39 -5.85
C SER A 216 19.02 2.51 -5.82
N TYR A 217 18.31 1.80 -6.73
CA TYR A 217 16.85 1.78 -6.76
C TYR A 217 16.26 1.21 -5.47
N PHE A 218 16.78 0.05 -5.04
CA PHE A 218 16.30 -0.63 -3.84
C PHE A 218 16.54 0.26 -2.63
N MET A 219 17.73 0.85 -2.50
CA MET A 219 18.07 1.78 -1.42
C MET A 219 17.14 3.00 -1.36
N CYS A 220 16.87 3.64 -2.51
CA CYS A 220 15.93 4.76 -2.56
C CYS A 220 14.49 4.31 -2.24
N SER A 221 14.08 3.12 -2.68
CA SER A 221 12.76 2.53 -2.37
C SER A 221 12.60 2.24 -0.88
N LEU A 222 13.64 1.72 -0.22
CA LEU A 222 13.64 1.50 1.23
C LEU A 222 13.45 2.82 1.98
N LYS A 223 14.22 3.86 1.65
CA LYS A 223 14.09 5.20 2.26
C LYS A 223 12.67 5.77 2.08
N LEU A 224 12.09 5.61 0.90
CA LEU A 224 10.72 6.04 0.64
C LEU A 224 9.70 5.23 1.46
N SER A 225 9.94 3.92 1.63
CA SER A 225 9.11 3.05 2.46
C SER A 225 9.12 3.45 3.95
N GLN A 226 10.19 4.09 4.44
CA GLN A 226 10.23 4.63 5.81
C GLN A 226 9.24 5.80 5.96
N ILE A 227 9.19 6.71 4.99
CA ILE A 227 8.18 7.79 4.94
C ILE A 227 6.76 7.20 4.87
N GLN A 228 6.59 6.11 4.11
CA GLN A 228 5.34 5.39 4.03
C GLN A 228 4.93 4.77 5.38
N GLY A 229 5.86 4.12 6.08
CA GLY A 229 5.64 3.57 7.42
C GLY A 229 5.25 4.65 8.44
N LEU A 230 5.96 5.79 8.42
CA LEU A 230 5.62 6.95 9.24
C LEU A 230 4.21 7.48 8.96
N THR A 231 3.84 7.57 7.68
CA THR A 231 2.50 8.00 7.27
C THR A 231 1.42 7.04 7.78
N LEU A 232 1.65 5.73 7.70
CA LEU A 232 0.72 4.73 8.25
C LEU A 232 0.55 4.88 9.76
N ARG A 233 1.64 5.09 10.49
CA ARG A 233 1.61 5.21 11.95
C ARG A 233 0.97 6.50 12.46
N THR A 234 0.97 7.56 11.65
CA THR A 234 0.50 8.88 12.05
C THR A 234 -0.85 9.23 11.43
N VAL A 235 -0.91 9.31 10.11
CA VAL A 235 -2.11 9.73 9.36
C VAL A 235 -3.19 8.65 9.37
N TYR A 236 -2.80 7.37 9.29
CA TYR A 236 -3.70 6.22 9.30
C TYR A 236 -3.77 5.51 10.65
N ALA A 237 -3.34 6.19 11.72
CA ALA A 237 -3.35 5.64 13.05
C ALA A 237 -4.77 5.26 13.50
N SER A 238 -4.88 4.17 14.27
CA SER A 238 -6.16 3.77 14.88
C SER A 238 -6.73 4.88 15.78
N THR A 239 -8.05 4.91 15.98
CA THR A 239 -8.69 5.90 16.86
C THR A 239 -8.06 5.94 18.26
N LYS A 240 -7.69 4.78 18.82
CA LYS A 240 -7.00 4.69 20.11
C LYS A 240 -5.63 5.35 20.07
N ALA A 241 -4.81 5.04 19.04
CA ALA A 241 -3.50 5.67 18.87
C ALA A 241 -3.64 7.18 18.67
N ARG A 242 -4.64 7.63 17.91
CA ARG A 242 -4.88 9.07 17.69
C ARG A 242 -5.25 9.81 18.97
N VAL A 243 -5.99 9.19 19.87
CA VAL A 243 -6.29 9.76 21.19
C VAL A 243 -5.03 9.75 22.06
N HIS A 244 -4.34 8.60 22.14
CA HIS A 244 -3.19 8.42 23.01
C HIS A 244 -2.02 9.37 22.66
N TYR A 245 -1.70 9.51 21.38
CA TYR A 245 -0.62 10.37 20.89
C TYR A 245 -1.10 11.77 20.47
N ASN A 246 -2.36 12.11 20.75
CA ASN A 246 -2.97 13.39 20.41
C ASN A 246 -2.83 13.78 18.92
N PHE A 247 -3.05 12.83 18.01
CA PHE A 247 -3.05 13.02 16.55
C PHE A 247 -4.37 13.64 16.07
N GLN A 248 -4.67 14.83 16.59
CA GLN A 248 -5.95 15.51 16.41
C GLN A 248 -5.78 17.02 16.30
N GLY A 249 -6.74 17.68 15.67
CA GLY A 249 -6.75 19.13 15.47
C GLY A 249 -6.13 19.58 14.15
N GLU A 250 -6.59 20.74 13.67
CA GLU A 250 -6.18 21.34 12.40
C GLU A 250 -4.69 21.66 12.33
N GLU A 251 -4.14 22.18 13.42
CA GLU A 251 -2.73 22.53 13.53
C GLU A 251 -1.83 21.28 13.42
N TRP A 252 -2.16 20.22 14.17
CA TRP A 252 -1.46 18.94 14.08
C TRP A 252 -1.50 18.39 12.64
N MET A 253 -2.69 18.38 12.02
CA MET A 253 -2.84 17.89 10.63
C MET A 253 -1.96 18.68 9.66
N THR A 254 -1.99 20.01 9.74
CA THR A 254 -1.21 20.89 8.86
C THR A 254 0.29 20.68 9.06
N ARG A 255 0.73 20.59 10.31
CA ARG A 255 2.14 20.36 10.66
C ARG A 255 2.62 18.98 10.21
N THR A 256 1.83 17.93 10.41
CA THR A 256 2.17 16.57 10.01
C THR A 256 2.25 16.44 8.49
N VAL A 257 1.31 17.01 7.74
CA VAL A 257 1.37 17.02 6.27
C VAL A 257 2.60 17.79 5.79
N ALA A 258 2.85 18.99 6.32
CA ALA A 258 4.02 19.79 5.96
C ALA A 258 5.35 19.07 6.27
N HIS A 259 5.41 18.35 7.39
CA HIS A 259 6.58 17.54 7.75
C HIS A 259 6.79 16.37 6.78
N LEU A 260 5.74 15.62 6.44
CA LEU A 260 5.81 14.51 5.48
C LEU A 260 6.18 15.01 4.08
N ASP A 261 5.67 16.16 3.65
CA ASP A 261 6.05 16.81 2.40
C ASP A 261 7.53 17.23 2.40
N SER A 262 8.03 17.75 3.52
CA SER A 262 9.45 18.07 3.69
C SER A 262 10.33 16.82 3.56
N LEU A 263 9.94 15.70 4.18
CA LEU A 263 10.64 14.43 4.04
C LEU A 263 10.66 13.93 2.60
N LEU A 264 9.54 14.05 1.87
CA LEU A 264 9.47 13.72 0.44
C LEU A 264 10.37 14.61 -0.42
N ASN A 265 10.45 15.91 -0.12
CA ASN A 265 11.35 16.82 -0.81
C ASN A 265 12.82 16.50 -0.53
N SER A 266 13.16 16.22 0.73
CA SER A 266 14.50 15.77 1.13
C SER A 266 14.90 14.48 0.41
N TRP A 267 13.98 13.50 0.37
CA TRP A 267 14.18 12.26 -0.38
C TRP A 267 14.44 12.55 -1.86
N THR A 268 13.66 13.44 -2.49
CA THR A 268 13.82 13.82 -3.91
C THR A 268 15.22 14.39 -4.19
N ASN A 269 15.72 15.24 -3.28
CA ASN A 269 17.06 15.82 -3.38
C ASN A 269 18.17 14.77 -3.22
N SER A 270 17.91 13.68 -2.48
CA SER A 270 18.85 12.58 -2.28
C SER A 270 18.91 11.56 -3.42
N VAL A 271 17.98 11.62 -4.40
CA VAL A 271 17.94 10.68 -5.52
C VAL A 271 19.14 10.91 -6.46
N PRO A 272 19.98 9.89 -6.71
CA PRO A 272 21.11 9.97 -7.64
C PRO A 272 20.69 10.32 -9.07
N ASP A 273 21.57 10.97 -9.82
CA ASP A 273 21.29 11.42 -11.20
C ASP A 273 20.85 10.28 -12.12
N HIS A 274 21.36 9.07 -11.93
CA HIS A 274 20.97 7.92 -12.75
C HIS A 274 19.57 7.37 -12.44
N LEU A 275 18.92 7.83 -11.38
CA LEU A 275 17.56 7.45 -10.99
C LEU A 275 16.56 8.61 -11.05
N ARG A 276 17.01 9.84 -11.33
CA ARG A 276 16.11 10.96 -11.63
C ARG A 276 15.35 10.70 -12.92
N TRP A 277 14.05 11.02 -12.92
CA TRP A 277 13.18 10.84 -14.08
C TRP A 277 13.69 11.63 -15.28
N ASP A 278 14.06 10.89 -16.33
CA ASP A 278 14.40 11.42 -17.64
C ASP A 278 13.82 10.49 -18.71
N PRO A 279 12.80 10.94 -19.48
CA PRO A 279 12.21 10.13 -20.54
C PRO A 279 13.19 9.80 -21.67
N LYS A 280 14.29 10.55 -21.80
CA LYS A 280 15.32 10.37 -22.84
C LYS A 280 16.48 9.48 -22.41
N ARG A 281 16.47 8.97 -21.18
CA ARG A 281 17.52 8.12 -20.63
C ARG A 281 17.81 6.94 -21.56
N VAL A 282 19.08 6.71 -21.93
CA VAL A 282 19.44 5.67 -22.90
C VAL A 282 19.33 4.27 -22.29
N ASP A 283 19.77 4.10 -21.04
CA ASP A 283 19.74 2.81 -20.36
C ASP A 283 18.31 2.42 -19.95
N ASP A 284 17.82 1.29 -20.48
CA ASP A 284 16.45 0.80 -20.24
C ASP A 284 16.22 0.32 -18.80
N VAL A 285 17.26 -0.18 -18.12
CA VAL A 285 17.17 -0.66 -16.73
C VAL A 285 16.99 0.54 -15.81
N PHE A 286 17.87 1.52 -15.91
CA PHE A 286 17.77 2.76 -15.14
C PHE A 286 16.55 3.60 -15.53
N PHE A 287 16.11 3.56 -16.80
CA PHE A 287 14.82 4.14 -17.20
C PHE A 287 13.67 3.50 -16.42
N SER A 288 13.64 2.17 -16.37
CA SER A 288 12.57 1.43 -15.68
C SER A 288 12.62 1.63 -14.16
N GLN A 289 13.81 1.57 -13.56
CA GLN A 289 14.02 1.84 -12.13
C GLN A 289 13.62 3.27 -11.77
N SER A 290 14.03 4.26 -12.55
CA SER A 290 13.64 5.66 -12.34
C SER A 290 12.13 5.84 -12.41
N ALA A 291 11.49 5.30 -13.45
CA ALA A 291 10.04 5.38 -13.60
C ALA A 291 9.29 4.76 -12.41
N GLN A 292 9.66 3.54 -12.01
CA GLN A 292 9.04 2.85 -10.87
C GLN A 292 9.27 3.59 -9.55
N LEU A 293 10.46 4.14 -9.35
CA LEU A 293 10.79 4.90 -8.14
C LEU A 293 9.93 6.16 -8.03
N HIS A 294 9.72 6.86 -9.16
CA HIS A 294 8.81 8.00 -9.20
C HIS A 294 7.33 7.59 -9.10
N LEU A 295 6.93 6.42 -9.59
CA LEU A 295 5.59 5.85 -9.31
C LEU A 295 5.37 5.65 -7.81
N GLN A 296 6.34 5.05 -7.10
CA GLN A 296 6.28 4.92 -5.64
C GLN A 296 6.15 6.28 -4.96
N TYR A 297 6.98 7.26 -5.35
CA TYR A 297 6.97 8.59 -4.76
C TYR A 297 5.59 9.26 -4.88
N ARG A 298 5.00 9.22 -6.09
CA ARG A 298 3.64 9.76 -6.31
C ARG A 298 2.57 8.98 -5.54
N SER A 299 2.75 7.66 -5.36
CA SER A 299 1.85 6.84 -4.53
C SER A 299 1.88 7.29 -3.07
N VAL A 300 3.07 7.53 -2.51
CA VAL A 300 3.23 8.04 -1.13
C VAL A 300 2.63 9.45 -0.99
N GLN A 301 2.82 10.33 -1.99
CA GLN A 301 2.15 11.64 -2.02
C GLN A 301 0.62 11.51 -1.96
N ILE A 302 0.03 10.64 -2.79
CA ILE A 302 -1.41 10.39 -2.75
C ILE A 302 -1.82 9.87 -1.37
N MET A 303 -1.06 8.93 -0.80
CA MET A 303 -1.33 8.38 0.52
C MET A 303 -1.30 9.44 1.62
N ILE A 304 -0.38 10.40 1.59
CA ILE A 304 -0.32 11.50 2.58
C ILE A 304 -1.55 12.39 2.46
N HIS A 305 -1.91 12.80 1.23
CA HIS A 305 -2.95 13.82 1.05
C HIS A 305 -4.39 13.28 0.96
N ARG A 306 -4.59 12.01 0.58
CA ARG A 306 -5.94 11.46 0.33
C ARG A 306 -6.91 11.55 1.52
N PRO A 307 -6.53 11.35 2.79
CA PRO A 307 -7.46 11.43 3.91
C PRO A 307 -8.05 12.84 4.08
N PHE A 308 -7.33 13.85 3.60
CA PHE A 308 -7.71 15.26 3.74
C PHE A 308 -8.64 15.75 2.62
N ILE A 309 -8.84 14.96 1.56
CA ILE A 309 -9.80 15.27 0.49
C ILE A 309 -11.24 15.23 1.01
N ALA A 310 -11.55 14.33 1.94
CA ALA A 310 -12.90 14.12 2.47
C ALA A 310 -13.23 14.97 3.70
N SER A 311 -12.22 15.61 4.33
CA SER A 311 -12.35 16.41 5.55
C SER A 311 -13.06 17.73 5.28
N ARG A 312 -14.39 17.69 5.23
CA ARG A 312 -15.25 18.88 5.07
C ARG A 312 -15.30 19.68 6.37
N GLY A 313 -14.32 20.55 6.55
CA GLY A 313 -14.28 21.51 7.67
C GLY A 313 -13.11 22.49 7.63
N LEU A 314 -12.00 22.12 6.99
CA LEU A 314 -10.73 22.87 7.06
C LEU A 314 -10.51 23.66 5.77
N LYS A 315 -11.12 24.84 5.57
CA LYS A 315 -10.72 25.65 4.40
C LYS A 315 -9.35 26.29 4.72
N PRO A 316 -8.28 26.12 3.91
CA PRO A 316 -8.23 25.71 2.49
C PRO A 316 -7.63 24.31 2.17
N LEU A 317 -7.28 23.50 3.18
CA LEU A 317 -6.50 22.25 3.04
C LEU A 317 -7.07 21.17 2.08
N PRO A 318 -8.39 20.91 1.99
CA PRO A 318 -8.97 19.91 1.09
C PRO A 318 -8.80 20.25 -0.39
N ALA A 319 -8.83 21.53 -0.76
CA ALA A 319 -8.67 21.95 -2.16
C ALA A 319 -7.21 21.76 -2.61
N LEU A 320 -6.26 22.11 -1.75
CA LEU A 320 -4.83 21.89 -2.00
C LEU A 320 -4.51 20.39 -2.08
N SER A 321 -4.99 19.60 -1.12
CA SER A 321 -4.76 18.15 -1.08
C SER A 321 -5.33 17.44 -2.31
N LEU A 322 -6.53 17.82 -2.75
CA LEU A 322 -7.12 17.29 -3.99
C LEU A 322 -6.29 17.64 -5.23
N ALA A 323 -5.78 18.88 -5.31
CA ALA A 323 -4.94 19.30 -6.42
C ALA A 323 -3.61 18.53 -6.46
N ILE A 324 -2.97 18.31 -5.30
CA ILE A 324 -1.74 17.52 -5.17
C ILE A 324 -2.00 16.07 -5.60
N CYS A 325 -3.04 15.42 -5.06
CA CYS A 325 -3.39 14.05 -5.44
C CYS A 325 -3.70 13.93 -6.95
N THR A 326 -4.43 14.89 -7.51
CA THR A 326 -4.76 14.88 -8.95
C THR A 326 -3.50 15.02 -9.81
N ASN A 327 -2.57 15.91 -9.44
CA ASN A 327 -1.30 16.07 -10.16
C ASN A 327 -0.44 14.79 -10.07
N ALA A 328 -0.35 14.21 -8.87
CA ALA A 328 0.35 12.95 -8.65
C ALA A 328 -0.24 11.81 -9.49
N ALA A 329 -1.57 11.69 -9.54
CA ALA A 329 -2.27 10.68 -10.33
C ALA A 329 -2.05 10.85 -11.85
N ARG A 330 -2.06 12.09 -12.36
CA ARG A 330 -1.70 12.35 -13.78
C ARG A 330 -0.24 12.00 -14.07
N SER A 331 0.66 12.31 -13.14
CA SER A 331 2.07 11.94 -13.25
C SER A 331 2.24 10.42 -13.29
N ILE A 332 1.48 9.68 -12.49
CA ILE A 332 1.45 8.22 -12.51
C ILE A 332 0.97 7.70 -13.88
N ALA A 333 -0.12 8.25 -14.44
CA ALA A 333 -0.58 7.86 -15.77
C ALA A 333 0.49 8.05 -16.86
N ARG A 334 1.19 9.18 -16.85
CA ARG A 334 2.29 9.47 -17.81
C ARG A 334 3.48 8.52 -17.65
N LEU A 335 3.91 8.28 -16.41
CA LEU A 335 5.00 7.35 -16.11
C LEU A 335 4.64 5.92 -16.53
N ALA A 336 3.41 5.50 -16.23
CA ALA A 336 2.89 4.19 -16.62
C ALA A 336 2.81 4.03 -18.15
N GLY A 337 2.36 5.08 -18.86
CA GLY A 337 2.36 5.10 -20.33
C GLY A 337 3.77 4.97 -20.91
N ALA A 338 4.72 5.76 -20.40
CA ALA A 338 6.12 5.70 -20.85
C ALA A 338 6.77 4.32 -20.61
N LEU A 339 6.44 3.67 -19.48
CA LEU A 339 6.88 2.29 -19.20
C LEU A 339 6.20 1.27 -20.12
N GLN A 340 4.89 1.41 -20.36
CA GLN A 340 4.15 0.51 -21.24
C GLN A 340 4.68 0.57 -22.68
N GLU A 341 5.02 1.76 -23.17
CA GLU A 341 5.54 1.95 -24.53
C GLU A 341 6.96 1.39 -24.70
N ARG A 342 7.84 1.58 -23.71
CA ARG A 342 9.27 1.26 -23.85
C ARG A 342 9.67 -0.10 -23.27
N THR A 343 9.18 -0.45 -22.08
CA THR A 343 9.56 -1.67 -21.36
C THR A 343 8.34 -2.35 -20.74
N PRO A 344 7.37 -2.82 -21.55
CA PRO A 344 6.09 -3.35 -21.06
C PRO A 344 6.27 -4.54 -20.10
N GLN A 345 7.30 -5.37 -20.27
CA GLN A 345 7.58 -6.48 -19.36
C GLN A 345 7.86 -5.98 -17.94
N ARG A 346 8.63 -4.89 -17.80
CA ARG A 346 9.10 -4.37 -16.51
C ARG A 346 8.05 -3.57 -15.74
N LEU A 347 7.02 -3.05 -16.40
CA LEU A 347 5.87 -2.47 -15.67
C LEU A 347 5.14 -3.53 -14.82
N SER A 348 5.28 -4.82 -15.16
CA SER A 348 4.72 -5.95 -14.39
C SER A 348 5.66 -6.55 -13.35
N ALA A 349 6.90 -6.05 -13.24
CA ALA A 349 7.91 -6.68 -12.38
C ALA A 349 7.51 -6.76 -10.90
N LEU A 350 6.64 -5.84 -10.46
CA LEU A 350 6.13 -5.77 -9.09
C LEU A 350 4.62 -5.43 -9.13
N ASP A 351 3.75 -6.43 -8.92
CA ASP A 351 2.27 -6.25 -8.96
C ASP A 351 1.74 -5.23 -7.97
N VAL A 352 2.52 -4.95 -6.92
CA VAL A 352 2.28 -3.85 -5.97
C VAL A 352 1.99 -2.51 -6.68
N PHE A 353 2.54 -2.29 -7.88
CA PHE A 353 2.28 -1.09 -8.68
C PHE A 353 0.93 -1.08 -9.40
N MET A 354 0.31 -2.23 -9.66
CA MET A 354 -1.04 -2.29 -10.24
C MET A 354 -2.05 -1.61 -9.33
N TRP A 355 -1.88 -1.75 -8.01
CA TRP A 355 -2.67 -1.01 -7.04
C TRP A 355 -2.48 0.52 -7.18
N THR A 356 -1.24 0.99 -7.31
CA THR A 356 -0.93 2.42 -7.53
C THR A 356 -1.60 2.98 -8.79
N LEU A 357 -1.60 2.21 -9.89
CA LEU A 357 -2.32 2.60 -11.11
C LEU A 357 -3.83 2.71 -10.88
N GLY A 358 -4.41 1.72 -10.19
CA GLY A 358 -5.83 1.71 -9.87
C GLY A 358 -6.25 2.87 -8.97
N VAL A 359 -5.48 3.12 -7.90
CA VAL A 359 -5.68 4.27 -6.99
C VAL A 359 -5.63 5.59 -7.77
N SER A 360 -4.70 5.73 -8.70
CA SER A 360 -4.55 6.94 -9.51
C SER A 360 -5.76 7.17 -10.40
N ALA A 361 -6.25 6.13 -11.09
CA ALA A 361 -7.46 6.23 -11.90
C ALA A 361 -8.67 6.66 -11.06
N ILE A 362 -8.82 6.13 -9.83
CA ILE A 362 -9.90 6.52 -8.92
C ILE A 362 -9.75 7.98 -8.48
N VAL A 363 -8.56 8.44 -8.13
CA VAL A 363 -8.29 9.85 -7.79
C VAL A 363 -8.67 10.78 -8.94
N LEU A 364 -8.34 10.43 -10.18
CA LEU A 364 -8.70 11.21 -11.36
C LEU A 364 -10.23 11.27 -11.56
N LEU A 365 -10.93 10.14 -11.39
CA LEU A 365 -12.39 10.08 -11.46
C LEU A 365 -13.05 10.91 -10.35
N ILE A 366 -12.54 10.86 -9.12
CA ILE A 366 -12.99 11.71 -8.00
C ILE A 366 -12.76 13.19 -8.32
N GLY A 367 -11.60 13.53 -8.89
CA GLY A 367 -11.29 14.90 -9.32
C GLY A 367 -12.30 15.43 -10.34
N ILE A 368 -12.65 14.61 -11.34
CA ILE A 368 -13.70 14.93 -12.32
C ILE A 368 -15.05 15.12 -11.63
N GLY A 369 -15.43 14.20 -10.73
CA GLY A 369 -16.69 14.28 -9.97
C GLY A 369 -16.79 15.55 -9.11
N ASN A 370 -15.74 15.88 -8.37
CA ASN A 370 -15.68 17.07 -7.53
C ASN A 370 -15.74 18.37 -8.32
N ALA A 371 -15.06 18.44 -9.47
CA ALA A 371 -15.13 19.59 -10.37
C ALA A 371 -16.57 19.84 -10.85
N ARG A 372 -17.28 18.77 -11.21
CA ARG A 372 -18.69 18.82 -11.64
C ARG A 372 -19.65 19.25 -10.54
N LEU A 373 -19.39 18.86 -9.30
CA LEU A 373 -20.21 19.23 -8.14
C LEU A 373 -19.93 20.66 -7.68
N SER A 374 -18.71 21.15 -7.87
CA SER A 374 -18.24 22.45 -7.36
C SER A 374 -18.27 23.55 -8.43
N ASN A 375 -18.76 23.27 -9.65
CA ASN A 375 -18.73 24.16 -10.82
C ASN A 375 -17.33 24.74 -11.12
N VAL A 376 -16.28 23.96 -10.89
CA VAL A 376 -14.88 24.35 -11.18
C VAL A 376 -14.50 23.84 -12.56
N THR A 377 -13.84 24.69 -13.36
CA THR A 377 -13.28 24.32 -14.65
C THR A 377 -12.02 23.47 -14.46
N ILE A 378 -12.08 22.21 -14.88
CA ILE A 378 -10.92 21.31 -14.98
C ILE A 378 -10.81 20.83 -16.42
N ASP A 379 -9.59 20.58 -16.91
CA ASP A 379 -9.35 19.84 -18.15
C ASP A 379 -9.87 18.40 -18.04
N ARG A 380 -11.18 18.25 -18.23
CA ARG A 380 -11.88 16.96 -18.20
C ARG A 380 -11.38 16.05 -19.32
N LYS A 381 -11.06 16.61 -20.50
CA LYS A 381 -10.65 15.81 -21.66
C LYS A 381 -9.30 15.17 -21.43
N GLY A 382 -8.29 15.93 -20.98
CA GLY A 382 -6.99 15.38 -20.63
C GLY A 382 -7.07 14.39 -19.47
N THR A 383 -7.84 14.71 -18.43
CA THR A 383 -8.01 13.81 -17.27
C THR A 383 -8.67 12.48 -17.65
N MET A 384 -9.66 12.50 -18.55
CA MET A 384 -10.29 11.26 -19.01
C MET A 384 -9.37 10.47 -19.95
N ALA A 385 -8.52 11.14 -20.74
CA ALA A 385 -7.49 10.47 -21.53
C ALA A 385 -6.47 9.74 -20.64
N ASP A 386 -6.05 10.36 -19.53
CA ASP A 386 -5.19 9.71 -18.53
C ASP A 386 -5.89 8.47 -17.91
N VAL A 387 -7.19 8.53 -17.63
CA VAL A 387 -7.97 7.38 -17.13
C VAL A 387 -8.05 6.26 -18.17
N GLU A 388 -8.33 6.57 -19.44
CA GLU A 388 -8.38 5.57 -20.51
C GLU A 388 -7.02 4.93 -20.78
N LEU A 389 -5.92 5.70 -20.67
CA LEU A 389 -4.58 5.16 -20.73
C LEU A 389 -4.38 4.10 -19.62
N LEU A 390 -4.71 4.42 -18.38
CA LEU A 390 -4.61 3.45 -17.27
C LEU A 390 -5.50 2.21 -17.50
N LEU A 391 -6.73 2.38 -17.98
CA LEU A 391 -7.62 1.27 -18.32
C LEU A 391 -7.05 0.39 -19.44
N SER A 392 -6.44 0.98 -20.47
CA SER A 392 -5.80 0.23 -21.56
C SER A 392 -4.68 -0.68 -21.05
N ILE A 393 -3.84 -0.17 -20.13
CA ILE A 393 -2.78 -0.95 -19.49
C ILE A 393 -3.37 -2.15 -18.74
N PHE A 394 -4.46 -1.99 -18.00
CA PHE A 394 -5.11 -3.11 -17.33
C PHE A 394 -5.71 -4.14 -18.31
N ARG A 395 -6.31 -3.67 -19.42
CA ARG A 395 -6.89 -4.54 -20.46
C ARG A 395 -5.84 -5.43 -21.12
N GLU A 396 -4.67 -4.90 -21.41
CA GLU A 396 -3.55 -5.65 -21.99
C GLU A 396 -2.97 -6.70 -21.02
N ARG A 397 -3.14 -6.49 -19.71
CA ARG A 397 -2.50 -7.31 -18.68
C ARG A 397 -3.41 -8.38 -18.08
N LYS A 398 -4.72 -8.28 -18.30
CA LYS A 398 -5.73 -9.16 -17.68
C LYS A 398 -5.52 -10.66 -17.92
N GLU A 399 -4.86 -11.06 -19.01
CA GLU A 399 -4.64 -12.47 -19.35
C GLU A 399 -3.64 -13.18 -18.44
N ARG A 400 -2.65 -12.44 -17.93
CA ARG A 400 -1.55 -12.98 -17.12
C ARG A 400 -1.63 -12.57 -15.66
N TRP A 401 -2.29 -11.45 -15.36
CA TRP A 401 -2.31 -10.83 -14.04
C TRP A 401 -3.76 -10.77 -13.48
N PRO A 402 -4.13 -11.66 -12.55
CA PRO A 402 -5.48 -11.69 -11.96
C PRO A 402 -5.87 -10.38 -11.24
N SER A 403 -4.90 -9.69 -10.63
CA SER A 403 -5.06 -8.37 -10.03
C SER A 403 -5.64 -7.33 -11.00
N ALA A 404 -5.17 -7.34 -12.26
CA ALA A 404 -5.60 -6.43 -13.31
C ALA A 404 -7.09 -6.60 -13.67
N ILE A 405 -7.61 -7.84 -13.66
CA ILE A 405 -9.04 -8.10 -13.90
C ILE A 405 -9.90 -7.43 -12.83
N ARG A 406 -9.55 -7.63 -11.56
CA ARG A 406 -10.32 -7.09 -10.42
C ARG A 406 -10.35 -5.56 -10.46
N LEU A 407 -9.21 -4.93 -10.68
CA LEU A 407 -9.10 -3.47 -10.76
C LEU A 407 -9.81 -2.90 -11.99
N LEU A 408 -9.67 -3.55 -13.15
CA LEU A 408 -10.35 -3.12 -14.38
C LEU A 408 -11.87 -3.07 -14.21
N GLY A 409 -12.48 -4.14 -13.69
CA GLY A 409 -13.94 -4.19 -13.50
C GLY A 409 -14.45 -3.10 -12.55
N LEU A 410 -13.71 -2.83 -11.48
CA LEU A 410 -14.02 -1.76 -10.52
C LEU A 410 -13.90 -0.37 -11.15
N LEU A 411 -12.85 -0.13 -11.94
CA LEU A 411 -12.63 1.16 -12.59
C LEU A 411 -13.65 1.43 -13.70
N GLU A 412 -14.02 0.42 -14.50
CA GLU A 412 -15.03 0.55 -15.54
C GLU A 412 -16.41 0.86 -14.93
N TYR A 413 -16.75 0.22 -13.80
CA TYR A 413 -17.95 0.55 -13.05
C TYR A 413 -17.94 2.00 -12.51
N PHE A 414 -16.83 2.46 -11.93
CA PHE A 414 -16.72 3.86 -11.46
C PHE A 414 -16.79 4.86 -12.61
N LYS A 415 -16.19 4.53 -13.76
CA LYS A 415 -16.28 5.34 -14.97
C LYS A 415 -17.72 5.45 -15.46
N SER A 416 -18.46 4.34 -15.54
CA SER A 416 -19.86 4.36 -16.00
C SER A 416 -20.78 5.14 -15.07
N LEU A 417 -20.58 5.06 -13.75
CA LEU A 417 -21.28 5.91 -12.78
C LEU A 417 -21.00 7.40 -13.03
N GLY A 418 -19.74 7.72 -13.35
CA GLY A 418 -19.33 9.06 -13.73
C GLY A 418 -19.95 9.54 -15.05
N GLU A 419 -20.28 8.67 -16.00
CA GLU A 419 -20.86 9.06 -17.29
C GLU A 419 -22.40 9.16 -17.24
N ALA A 420 -23.07 8.25 -16.51
CA ALA A 420 -24.53 8.25 -16.38
C ALA A 420 -25.10 9.56 -15.81
N GLY A 421 -24.40 10.18 -14.85
CA GLY A 421 -24.79 11.49 -14.31
C GLY A 421 -24.73 12.66 -15.31
N ASP A 422 -23.97 12.53 -16.41
CA ASP A 422 -23.91 13.54 -17.47
C ASP A 422 -25.11 13.42 -18.42
N GLU A 423 -25.53 12.19 -18.73
CA GLU A 423 -26.69 11.93 -19.61
C GLU A 423 -27.99 12.40 -18.97
N GLU A 424 -28.16 12.16 -17.67
CA GLU A 424 -29.34 12.59 -16.91
C GLU A 424 -29.43 14.13 -16.83
N ARG A 425 -28.30 14.84 -16.65
CA ARG A 425 -28.25 16.31 -16.69
C ARG A 425 -28.46 16.88 -18.09
N ALA A 426 -27.87 16.28 -19.12
CA ALA A 426 -28.09 16.68 -20.51
C ALA A 426 -29.57 16.50 -20.91
N ALA A 427 -30.22 15.42 -20.45
CA ALA A 427 -31.65 15.20 -20.60
C ALA A 427 -32.49 16.25 -19.83
N THR A 428 -32.05 16.64 -18.63
CA THR A 428 -32.74 17.65 -17.81
C THR A 428 -32.59 19.07 -18.39
N GLN A 429 -31.41 19.41 -18.93
CA GLN A 429 -31.18 20.69 -19.62
C GLN A 429 -31.92 20.78 -20.95
N ARG A 430 -32.07 19.66 -21.69
CA ARG A 430 -32.91 19.58 -22.90
C ARG A 430 -34.41 19.71 -22.62
N LYS A 431 -34.86 19.50 -21.37
CA LYS A 431 -36.27 19.58 -20.94
C LYS A 431 -36.68 20.93 -20.33
N ARG A 432 -36.00 22.04 -20.62
CA ARG A 432 -36.57 23.38 -20.38
C ARG A 432 -37.25 23.89 -21.66
N PRO A 433 -38.59 23.81 -21.80
CA PRO A 433 -39.27 24.52 -22.87
C PRO A 433 -39.25 26.01 -22.56
N TYR A 434 -38.86 26.80 -23.54
CA TYR A 434 -39.10 28.23 -23.60
C TYR A 434 -40.62 28.45 -23.68
N TYR A 435 -41.25 28.81 -22.55
CA TYR A 435 -42.61 29.35 -22.57
C TYR A 435 -42.50 30.87 -22.75
N ALA A 436 -42.74 31.33 -23.97
CA ALA A 436 -43.21 32.69 -24.23
C ALA A 436 -44.73 32.64 -24.42
N ASP A 437 -45.38 33.65 -23.84
CA ASP A 437 -46.79 34.04 -23.96
C ASP A 437 -47.88 33.06 -23.49
N PHE A 438 -48.52 33.38 -22.36
CA PHE A 438 -49.98 33.43 -22.25
C PHE A 438 -50.40 34.43 -21.15
N SER A 439 -51.41 35.24 -21.48
CA SER A 439 -52.03 36.33 -20.70
C SER A 439 -52.66 35.88 -19.36
N PRO A 440 -53.00 36.81 -18.44
CA PRO A 440 -53.34 36.48 -17.06
C PRO A 440 -54.83 36.12 -16.90
N ASP A 441 -55.11 34.94 -16.35
CA ASP A 441 -56.43 34.57 -15.84
C ASP A 441 -56.58 34.91 -14.33
N PRO A 442 -57.81 35.16 -13.84
CA PRO A 442 -58.07 35.81 -12.56
C PRO A 442 -57.94 34.86 -11.35
N PRO A 443 -57.80 35.40 -10.13
CA PRO A 443 -57.54 34.58 -8.94
C PRO A 443 -58.78 33.75 -8.55
N PRO A 444 -58.60 32.50 -8.06
CA PRO A 444 -59.73 31.70 -7.63
C PRO A 444 -60.29 32.17 -6.29
N HIS A 445 -61.63 32.23 -6.24
CA HIS A 445 -62.47 32.45 -5.08
C HIS A 445 -62.24 31.37 -4.00
N TYR A 446 -62.00 31.80 -2.76
CA TYR A 446 -62.13 30.95 -1.57
C TYR A 446 -63.59 30.97 -1.08
N PRO A 447 -64.20 29.81 -0.80
CA PRO A 447 -65.39 29.74 0.05
C PRO A 447 -64.99 29.51 1.52
N ASP A 448 -65.40 30.43 2.38
CA ASP A 448 -65.50 30.25 3.83
C ASP A 448 -66.64 29.26 4.16
N ILE A 449 -66.36 28.15 4.84
CA ILE A 449 -67.33 27.46 5.71
C ILE A 449 -66.62 26.87 6.95
N THR A 450 -66.87 27.55 8.06
CA THR A 450 -67.10 27.14 9.46
C THR A 450 -66.82 25.72 9.94
N SER A 451 -66.27 25.69 11.16
CA SER A 451 -66.20 24.63 12.16
C SER A 451 -67.36 23.62 12.17
N ASP A 452 -67.03 22.32 12.19
CA ASP A 452 -67.65 21.42 13.16
C ASP A 452 -66.75 20.24 13.54
N SER A 453 -66.81 19.89 14.81
CA SER A 453 -66.02 18.86 15.49
C SER A 453 -66.62 17.47 15.29
N SER A 454 -65.82 16.47 14.92
CA SER A 454 -65.88 15.11 15.51
C SER A 454 -64.89 14.11 14.86
N ALA A 455 -64.27 13.32 15.75
CA ALA A 455 -63.72 11.97 15.55
C ALA A 455 -62.51 11.74 14.60
N LEU A 456 -61.33 11.56 15.21
CA LEU A 456 -60.16 10.87 14.64
C LEU A 456 -60.01 9.47 15.26
N PRO A 457 -59.72 8.41 14.48
CA PRO A 457 -59.07 7.20 14.96
C PRO A 457 -57.54 7.23 14.71
N PRO A 458 -56.74 6.46 15.49
CA PRO A 458 -55.33 6.78 15.74
C PRO A 458 -54.34 6.25 14.69
N SER A 459 -53.25 7.00 14.55
CA SER A 459 -52.06 6.73 13.75
C SER A 459 -51.15 5.67 14.41
N HIS A 460 -50.79 4.64 13.65
CA HIS A 460 -49.77 3.67 14.01
C HIS A 460 -48.36 4.27 13.95
N VAL A 461 -47.68 4.27 15.10
CA VAL A 461 -46.24 4.47 15.25
C VAL A 461 -45.65 3.14 15.76
N PRO A 462 -44.69 2.50 15.10
CA PRO A 462 -43.94 1.40 15.71
C PRO A 462 -42.81 1.96 16.58
N GLY A 463 -42.79 1.52 17.83
CA GLY A 463 -41.77 1.81 18.85
C GLY A 463 -40.45 1.03 18.66
N PRO A 464 -39.53 1.14 19.62
CA PRO A 464 -38.15 0.68 19.51
C PRO A 464 -38.02 -0.84 19.61
N LEU A 465 -37.15 -1.42 18.77
CA LEU A 465 -36.72 -2.82 18.85
C LEU A 465 -35.76 -3.00 20.03
N SER A 466 -36.32 -3.29 21.21
CA SER A 466 -35.66 -4.03 22.27
C SER A 466 -36.22 -5.45 22.25
N ASP A 467 -35.43 -6.40 21.74
CA ASP A 467 -35.49 -7.84 22.06
C ASP A 467 -34.48 -8.58 21.17
N ILE A 468 -33.23 -8.62 21.62
CA ILE A 468 -32.26 -9.64 21.19
C ILE A 468 -31.66 -10.22 22.46
N ASP A 469 -31.95 -11.49 22.69
CA ASP A 469 -31.43 -12.31 23.79
C ASP A 469 -29.99 -12.72 23.49
N TRP A 470 -29.03 -12.08 24.18
CA TRP A 470 -27.60 -12.32 24.04
C TRP A 470 -27.10 -13.57 24.76
N SER A 471 -27.96 -14.29 25.49
CA SER A 471 -27.55 -15.43 26.31
C SER A 471 -27.43 -16.76 25.53
N ALA A 472 -27.78 -16.78 24.24
CA ALA A 472 -27.71 -17.97 23.39
C ALA A 472 -26.42 -18.10 22.54
N LEU A 473 -25.48 -17.14 22.61
CA LEU A 473 -24.27 -17.12 21.75
C LEU A 473 -22.95 -17.43 22.47
N LEU A 474 -22.98 -17.66 23.78
CA LEU A 474 -21.80 -18.05 24.56
C LEU A 474 -22.10 -19.32 25.35
N GLY A 475 -21.93 -20.45 24.65
CA GLY A 475 -21.85 -21.76 25.27
C GLY A 475 -20.68 -21.82 26.25
N SER A 476 -21.04 -22.16 27.48
CA SER A 476 -20.19 -22.35 28.64
C SER A 476 -19.26 -23.56 28.49
N GLY A 477 -18.00 -23.38 28.89
CA GLY A 477 -17.06 -24.43 29.26
C GLY A 477 -16.55 -24.12 30.67
N SER A 478 -16.94 -24.96 31.61
CA SER A 478 -16.76 -24.87 33.06
C SER A 478 -15.30 -24.94 33.56
N ALA A 479 -14.98 -24.22 34.64
CA ALA A 479 -14.31 -24.80 35.82
C ALA A 479 -14.31 -23.83 37.03
N GLY A 480 -15.03 -24.22 38.09
CA GLY A 480 -14.57 -24.24 39.49
C GLY A 480 -14.07 -22.97 40.19
N SER A 481 -14.92 -22.42 41.06
CA SER A 481 -14.54 -21.47 42.11
C SER A 481 -14.04 -22.19 43.38
N SER A 482 -13.12 -21.56 44.14
CA SER A 482 -13.24 -21.44 45.60
C SER A 482 -12.35 -20.32 46.17
N ALA A 483 -12.99 -19.27 46.72
CA ALA A 483 -12.86 -18.63 48.06
C ALA A 483 -11.56 -18.84 48.90
N VAL A 484 -11.05 -17.99 49.81
CA VAL A 484 -11.42 -16.73 50.55
C VAL A 484 -10.17 -16.40 51.44
N ALA A 485 -9.70 -15.14 51.63
CA ALA A 485 -9.76 -14.27 52.84
C ALA A 485 -8.57 -13.27 52.74
N GLU A 486 -8.68 -11.94 52.83
CA GLU A 486 -8.95 -11.00 53.95
C GLU A 486 -7.84 -10.82 55.02
N GLY A 487 -7.43 -9.55 55.25
CA GLY A 487 -6.54 -9.10 56.35
C GLY A 487 -5.62 -7.92 55.95
N THR A 488 -6.10 -6.66 55.94
CA THR A 488 -5.95 -5.58 56.96
C THR A 488 -4.59 -4.84 57.01
N ASP A 489 -4.64 -3.53 56.72
CA ASP A 489 -3.58 -2.50 56.85
C ASP A 489 -3.21 -2.17 58.34
N PRO A 490 -2.18 -1.33 58.61
CA PRO A 490 -2.41 0.12 58.69
C PRO A 490 -1.26 1.06 58.25
N ILE A 491 -1.65 2.09 57.46
CA ILE A 491 -1.47 3.55 57.62
C ILE A 491 -0.19 4.11 58.28
N LEU A 492 0.50 5.00 57.53
CA LEU A 492 1.16 6.19 58.08
C LEU A 492 1.05 7.36 57.08
N ASP A 493 0.31 8.39 57.48
CA ASP A 493 0.01 9.63 56.74
C ASP A 493 1.23 10.56 56.58
N GLY A 494 1.33 11.18 55.40
CA GLY A 494 2.19 12.32 55.06
C GLY A 494 1.64 13.02 53.82
N PRO A 495 1.77 14.35 53.69
CA PRO A 495 0.79 15.20 52.99
C PRO A 495 0.81 15.02 51.47
N ILE A 496 -0.40 15.00 50.91
CA ILE A 496 -0.69 14.96 49.47
C ILE A 496 -0.12 16.22 48.81
N SER A 497 1.02 16.07 48.14
CA SER A 497 1.52 17.01 47.14
C SER A 497 1.04 16.55 45.77
N GLN A 498 0.43 17.48 45.05
CA GLN A 498 -0.19 17.31 43.73
C GLN A 498 0.81 16.76 42.70
N SER A 499 0.72 15.46 42.45
CA SER A 499 1.23 14.80 41.25
C SER A 499 0.06 14.60 40.30
N ILE A 500 0.11 15.28 39.16
CA ILE A 500 -0.32 14.88 37.80
C ILE A 500 0.05 16.09 36.93
N GLY A 501 1.28 16.09 36.45
CA GLY A 501 1.84 17.12 35.59
C GLY A 501 3.27 16.74 35.24
N ALA A 502 3.57 16.67 33.94
CA ALA A 502 4.85 16.30 33.34
C ALA A 502 5.18 14.79 33.22
N VAL A 503 4.41 14.07 32.40
CA VAL A 503 4.96 12.94 31.61
C VAL A 503 4.36 13.05 30.18
N PHE A 504 5.21 13.50 29.25
CA PHE A 504 4.97 13.75 27.82
C PHE A 504 4.18 15.02 27.43
N GLY A 505 4.69 16.17 27.89
CA GLY A 505 4.55 17.43 27.14
C GLY A 505 5.66 17.53 26.08
N ASN A 506 5.30 17.95 24.87
CA ASN A 506 6.18 18.19 23.71
C ASN A 506 6.95 16.95 23.19
N VAL A 507 6.28 16.13 22.37
CA VAL A 507 6.97 15.13 21.54
C VAL A 507 7.69 15.85 20.41
N ASP A 508 9.02 15.91 20.50
CA ASP A 508 9.90 16.30 19.41
C ASP A 508 10.06 15.12 18.44
N PHE A 509 9.33 15.17 17.32
CA PHE A 509 9.40 14.15 16.27
C PHE A 509 10.79 14.10 15.60
N GLY A 510 11.56 15.19 15.64
CA GLY A 510 12.95 15.20 15.19
C GLY A 510 13.86 14.38 16.10
N ALA A 511 13.64 14.43 17.41
CA ALA A 511 14.34 13.60 18.38
C ALA A 511 13.88 12.12 18.37
N LEU A 512 12.63 11.84 18.00
CA LEU A 512 12.10 10.48 17.90
C LEU A 512 12.58 9.74 16.63
N PHE A 513 12.95 10.47 15.57
CA PHE A 513 13.34 9.92 14.26
C PHE A 513 14.70 10.40 13.73
N GLY A 514 15.51 11.09 14.55
CA GLY A 514 16.90 11.48 14.23
C GLY A 514 17.08 12.66 13.27
N LEU A 515 16.13 13.60 13.21
CA LEU A 515 16.14 14.76 12.30
C LEU A 515 15.67 16.04 13.00
N GLY A 516 16.50 16.65 13.83
CA GLY A 516 16.20 17.96 14.47
C GLY A 516 17.06 19.08 13.91
N ASP A 517 16.45 20.17 13.40
CA ASP A 517 16.44 21.47 14.12
C ASP A 517 15.52 22.53 13.46
N THR A 518 15.10 23.53 14.27
CA THR A 518 14.42 24.83 14.00
C THR A 518 12.89 24.97 14.23
N GLY A 519 12.52 25.45 15.43
CA GLY A 519 12.09 26.86 15.65
C GLY A 519 10.62 27.32 15.49
N SER A 520 9.90 27.31 16.62
CA SER A 520 8.87 28.27 17.16
C SER A 520 7.52 28.64 16.47
N GLU A 521 6.45 28.31 17.22
CA GLU A 521 5.36 29.15 17.79
C GLU A 521 4.23 29.86 16.96
N ASP A 522 3.00 29.50 17.38
CA ASP A 522 1.81 30.31 17.75
C ASP A 522 0.65 30.65 16.78
N GLY A 523 -0.59 30.31 17.21
CA GLY A 523 -1.68 31.32 17.28
C GLY A 523 -3.08 31.10 16.63
N ARG A 524 -3.96 30.30 17.26
CA ARG A 524 -5.44 30.49 17.54
C ARG A 524 -6.54 30.81 16.46
N SER A 525 -7.56 29.92 16.47
CA SER A 525 -9.05 30.13 16.48
C SER A 525 -9.79 30.58 15.19
N ARG A 526 -11.09 30.33 14.90
CA ARG A 526 -12.23 29.50 15.40
C ARG A 526 -13.40 29.67 14.37
N GLU A 527 -14.22 28.61 14.18
CA GLU A 527 -15.71 28.57 13.98
C GLU A 527 -16.40 29.43 12.87
N ALA A 528 -17.48 29.06 12.15
CA ALA A 528 -18.40 27.91 12.10
C ALA A 528 -19.36 28.01 10.87
N GLY A 529 -20.09 26.91 10.57
CA GLY A 529 -21.47 26.94 10.03
C GLY A 529 -21.66 26.74 8.52
N ARG A 530 -21.85 25.51 8.02
CA ARG A 530 -23.11 24.73 7.81
C ARG A 530 -24.10 25.29 6.78
N ALA A 531 -24.25 24.58 5.66
CA ALA A 531 -25.50 23.95 5.19
C ALA A 531 -25.30 23.35 3.77
N TRP A 532 -25.54 22.04 3.60
CA TRP A 532 -26.31 21.43 2.49
C TRP A 532 -26.00 19.93 2.36
N ILE A 533 -27.00 19.09 2.68
CA ILE A 533 -27.01 17.63 2.54
C ILE A 533 -28.14 17.28 1.58
N SER A 534 -27.80 16.61 0.46
CA SER A 534 -28.67 15.57 -0.15
C SER A 534 -28.00 14.77 -1.29
N GLY A 535 -26.79 15.13 -1.77
CA GLY A 535 -26.08 14.37 -2.82
C GLY A 535 -24.95 13.45 -2.37
N GLN A 536 -24.65 13.35 -1.07
CA GLN A 536 -23.36 12.81 -0.57
C GLN A 536 -23.30 11.31 -0.26
N ARG A 537 -24.41 10.56 -0.29
CA ARG A 537 -24.39 9.16 0.15
C ARG A 537 -23.69 8.19 -0.82
N ASN A 538 -23.62 8.51 -2.12
CA ASN A 538 -23.02 7.60 -3.09
C ASN A 538 -21.49 7.73 -3.23
N CYS A 539 -20.89 8.91 -2.96
CA CYS A 539 -19.43 9.06 -2.95
C CYS A 539 -18.77 8.58 -1.64
N GLN A 540 -19.52 8.57 -0.53
CA GLN A 540 -19.01 8.11 0.76
C GLN A 540 -18.82 6.59 0.79
N ALA A 541 -19.68 5.83 0.12
CA ALA A 541 -19.51 4.39 -0.07
C ALA A 541 -18.23 4.05 -0.85
N CYS A 542 -17.83 4.88 -1.82
CA CYS A 542 -16.59 4.68 -2.57
C CYS A 542 -15.33 4.90 -1.72
N LEU A 543 -15.41 5.74 -0.69
CA LEU A 543 -14.28 6.08 0.19
C LEU A 543 -14.25 5.25 1.47
N SER A 544 -15.38 4.70 1.93
CA SER A 544 -15.42 3.75 3.06
C SER A 544 -14.99 2.33 2.68
N ILE A 545 -14.86 2.03 1.38
CA ILE A 545 -14.23 0.80 0.86
C ILE A 545 -12.68 0.86 1.01
N TRP A 546 -12.12 2.01 1.43
CA TRP A 546 -10.67 2.27 1.57
C TRP A 546 -10.17 2.25 3.02
N GLY A 547 -10.92 1.63 3.93
CA GLY A 547 -10.53 1.40 5.32
C GLY A 547 -9.94 0.02 5.53
#